data_AF-A0A934V4P1-F1
#
_entry.id   AF-A0A934V4P1-F1
#
_cell.length_a   1.000
_cell.length_b   1.000
_cell.length_c   1.000
_cell.angle_alpha   90.00
_cell.angle_beta   90.00
_cell.angle_gamma   90.00
#
_symmetry.space_group_name_H-M   'P 1'
#
loop_
_entity.id
_entity.type
_entity.pdbx_description
1 polymer ?
#
loop_
_entity_poly.entity_id
_entity_poly.type
_entity_poly.pdbx_seq_one_letter_code
_entity_poly.pdbx_strand_id
1 'polypeptide(L)'
;MRLVSVERIRQARELLAGVIRKTPMEHARDLEKSHGGPVFLKCENLQRTGSFKIRGAYTRLHGLTEEERARGVVAASAGNHAQGVALAASLLGIKATVFMPERAPLPKLAATRAYGAEVHLHGAVLEETLAEAVAFAESTGAVFIHPFDHADVIAGQGTVGLEILEQVPDVGTVLVSTGGGGLVGGVASAIKASKPDVRLVGVQAEAAAAYPPSLAAGEPVRLRSLQTMADGIAVGTPGPVTFAHVSSLVDDVVTVSEEGLSRAVLNCLERRKLVVEPAGAAAVAALLEHPGEFEGPVVAVLSGGNVDPLLLLQIIQHGMTAAGRYLNLRLCVPDRPGSLAGVLTRVSELGANVVDIEHSRIAGRLAIGEVEVALKLETRGPSHCDEVAAELQRAGYTVMP
;
A
#
# COMPACT_ATOMS: atom_id res chain seq x y z
N MET A 1 -9.54 13.24 24.67
CA MET A 1 -9.21 11.79 24.72
C MET A 1 -7.73 11.65 25.11
N ARG A 2 -7.32 10.61 25.86
CA ARG A 2 -5.91 10.43 26.26
C ARG A 2 -5.14 9.68 25.17
N LEU A 3 -4.00 10.22 24.72
CA LEU A 3 -3.12 9.59 23.76
C LEU A 3 -2.42 8.37 24.39
N VAL A 4 -2.05 7.38 23.56
CA VAL A 4 -1.29 6.20 23.98
C VAL A 4 0.12 6.64 24.38
N SER A 5 0.53 6.32 25.60
CA SER A 5 1.84 6.73 26.12
C SER A 5 2.95 5.79 25.66
N VAL A 6 4.19 6.28 25.66
CA VAL A 6 5.37 5.49 25.31
C VAL A 6 5.58 4.32 26.27
N GLU A 7 5.17 4.43 27.55
CA GLU A 7 5.22 3.33 28.51
C GLU A 7 4.32 2.17 28.08
N ARG A 8 3.11 2.47 27.58
CA ARG A 8 2.20 1.45 27.06
C ARG A 8 2.78 0.76 25.81
N ILE A 9 3.51 1.51 24.98
CA ILE A 9 4.21 0.96 23.80
C ILE A 9 5.40 0.08 24.24
N ARG A 10 6.16 0.48 25.27
CA ARG A 10 7.25 -0.34 25.83
C ARG A 10 6.72 -1.65 26.42
N GLN A 11 5.59 -1.62 27.14
CA GLN A 11 4.89 -2.82 27.60
C GLN A 11 4.47 -3.71 26.43
N ALA A 12 3.92 -3.12 25.36
CA ALA A 12 3.58 -3.87 24.16
C ALA A 12 4.82 -4.51 23.50
N ARG A 13 5.97 -3.83 23.50
CA ARG A 13 7.24 -4.39 22.98
C ARG A 13 7.69 -5.62 23.77
N GLU A 14 7.62 -5.56 25.11
CA GLU A 14 7.94 -6.69 25.98
C GLU A 14 7.02 -7.88 25.71
N LEU A 15 5.72 -7.61 25.62
CA LEU A 15 4.71 -8.62 25.29
C LEU A 15 4.95 -9.30 23.93
N LEU A 16 5.39 -8.53 22.93
CA LEU A 16 5.58 -9.02 21.58
C LEU A 16 6.93 -9.76 21.40
N ALA A 17 7.80 -9.77 22.41
CA ALA A 17 9.07 -10.49 22.38
C ALA A 17 8.82 -12.00 22.14
N GLY A 18 9.51 -12.57 21.14
CA GLY A 18 9.32 -13.96 20.72
C GLY A 18 8.06 -14.22 19.89
N VAL A 19 7.13 -13.27 19.82
CA VAL A 19 5.92 -13.35 18.99
C VAL A 19 6.20 -12.73 17.63
N ILE A 20 6.84 -11.57 17.56
CA ILE A 20 7.11 -10.87 16.31
C ILE A 20 8.59 -10.92 15.95
N ARG A 21 8.90 -10.58 14.70
CA ARG A 21 10.27 -10.36 14.23
C ARG A 21 10.67 -8.91 14.47
N LYS A 22 11.91 -8.66 14.92
CA LYS A 22 12.54 -7.35 14.72
C LYS A 22 12.86 -7.22 13.24
N THR A 23 12.10 -6.41 12.52
CA THR A 23 12.21 -6.36 11.05
C THR A 23 13.45 -5.60 10.60
N PRO A 24 14.04 -5.98 9.44
CA PRO A 24 15.21 -5.28 8.89
C PRO A 24 14.96 -3.79 8.65
N MET A 25 16.05 -3.03 8.69
CA MET A 25 16.12 -1.65 8.24
C MET A 25 17.01 -1.63 6.99
N GLU A 26 16.39 -1.59 5.81
CA GLU A 26 17.08 -1.68 4.53
C GLU A 26 17.58 -0.30 4.08
N HIS A 27 18.80 -0.22 3.56
CA HIS A 27 19.36 1.06 3.11
C HIS A 27 19.03 1.34 1.64
N ALA A 28 18.21 2.35 1.36
CA ALA A 28 17.78 2.75 0.02
C ALA A 28 18.74 3.77 -0.64
N ARG A 29 19.95 3.32 -0.98
CA ARG A 29 21.02 4.15 -1.57
C ARG A 29 20.61 4.92 -2.83
N ASP A 30 19.70 4.37 -3.64
CA ASP A 30 19.22 5.01 -4.86
C ASP A 30 18.34 6.25 -4.59
N LEU A 31 17.84 6.42 -3.36
CA LEU A 31 17.05 7.59 -2.94
C LEU A 31 17.85 8.64 -2.16
N GLU A 32 19.09 8.34 -1.76
CA GLU A 32 19.91 9.28 -0.98
C GLU A 32 20.20 10.55 -1.76
N LYS A 33 20.58 10.40 -3.03
CA LYS A 33 20.97 11.53 -3.88
C LYS A 33 19.82 12.52 -4.06
N SER A 34 18.57 12.04 -4.14
CA SER A 34 17.40 12.91 -4.29
C SER A 34 17.00 13.63 -3.00
N HIS A 35 17.46 13.15 -1.83
CA HIS A 35 17.10 13.73 -0.52
C HIS A 35 18.30 14.33 0.24
N GLY A 36 19.50 14.31 -0.36
CA GLY A 36 20.69 14.91 0.23
C GLY A 36 21.23 14.21 1.48
N GLY A 37 20.78 12.98 1.77
CA GLY A 37 21.18 12.23 2.96
C GLY A 37 20.66 10.79 2.99
N PRO A 38 20.99 10.02 4.05
CA PRO A 38 20.61 8.61 4.15
C PRO A 38 19.10 8.39 4.13
N VAL A 39 18.65 7.37 3.38
CA VAL A 39 17.23 6.95 3.31
C VAL A 39 17.12 5.47 3.63
N PHE A 40 16.34 5.12 4.64
CA PHE A 40 16.15 3.75 5.11
C PHE A 40 14.70 3.29 4.95
N LEU A 41 14.51 1.98 4.80
CA LEU A 41 13.21 1.33 4.68
C LEU A 41 12.99 0.38 5.85
N LYS A 42 11.96 0.64 6.65
CA LYS A 42 11.56 -0.25 7.75
C LYS A 42 10.67 -1.38 7.20
N CYS A 43 11.22 -2.58 7.07
CA CYS A 43 10.63 -3.69 6.30
C CYS A 43 9.53 -4.48 7.03
N GLU A 44 8.42 -3.84 7.39
CA GLU A 44 7.26 -4.53 8.00
C GLU A 44 6.56 -5.52 7.05
N ASN A 45 6.81 -5.43 5.75
CA ASN A 45 6.45 -6.46 4.77
C ASN A 45 7.09 -7.84 5.06
N LEU A 46 8.18 -7.90 5.83
CA LEU A 46 8.86 -9.15 6.23
C LEU A 46 8.43 -9.66 7.61
N GLN A 47 7.48 -8.98 8.26
CA GLN A 47 6.89 -9.42 9.51
C GLN A 47 6.09 -10.72 9.32
N ARG A 48 5.78 -11.42 10.42
CA ARG A 48 4.77 -12.48 10.40
C ARG A 48 3.48 -11.96 9.79
N THR A 49 2.78 -12.81 9.05
CA THR A 49 1.61 -12.43 8.23
C THR A 49 1.89 -11.38 7.14
N GLY A 50 3.15 -11.09 6.81
CA GLY A 50 3.52 -10.19 5.71
C GLY A 50 3.21 -8.71 5.93
N SER A 51 2.93 -8.27 7.16
CA SER A 51 2.66 -6.86 7.48
C SER A 51 2.77 -6.56 8.98
N PHE A 52 2.75 -5.28 9.34
CA PHE A 52 2.81 -4.82 10.73
C PHE A 52 1.63 -5.27 11.61
N LYS A 53 0.49 -5.67 11.02
CA LYS A 53 -0.80 -5.81 11.73
C LYS A 53 -0.79 -6.77 12.92
N ILE A 54 0.05 -7.80 12.87
CA ILE A 54 0.20 -8.78 13.97
C ILE A 54 0.58 -8.10 15.29
N ARG A 55 1.33 -6.99 15.27
CA ARG A 55 1.79 -6.30 16.48
C ARG A 55 0.60 -5.80 17.31
N GLY A 56 -0.27 -4.98 16.72
CA GLY A 56 -1.47 -4.48 17.40
C GLY A 56 -2.55 -5.54 17.61
N ALA A 57 -2.72 -6.49 16.67
CA ALA A 57 -3.67 -7.58 16.85
C ALA A 57 -3.31 -8.42 18.08
N TYR A 58 -2.07 -8.90 18.18
CA TYR A 58 -1.63 -9.68 19.33
C TYR A 58 -1.69 -8.88 20.64
N THR A 59 -1.30 -7.61 20.63
CA THR A 59 -1.40 -6.74 21.81
C THR A 59 -2.83 -6.62 22.31
N ARG A 60 -3.81 -6.43 21.40
CA ARG A 60 -5.22 -6.35 21.76
C ARG A 60 -5.75 -7.68 22.28
N LEU A 61 -5.49 -8.78 21.58
CA LEU A 61 -6.00 -10.10 21.96
C LEU A 61 -5.39 -10.60 23.27
N HIS A 62 -4.12 -10.27 23.53
CA HIS A 62 -3.47 -10.64 24.78
C HIS A 62 -4.09 -9.92 25.98
N GLY A 63 -4.55 -8.68 25.81
CA GLY A 63 -5.19 -7.91 26.87
C GLY A 63 -6.62 -8.33 27.21
N LEU A 64 -7.21 -9.29 26.50
CA LEU A 64 -8.57 -9.78 26.76
C LEU A 64 -8.63 -10.60 28.05
N THR A 65 -9.73 -10.46 28.79
CA THR A 65 -10.02 -11.29 29.97
C THR A 65 -10.26 -12.75 29.60
N GLU A 66 -10.24 -13.65 30.59
CA GLU A 66 -10.58 -15.06 30.35
C GLU A 66 -12.01 -15.22 29.81
N GLU A 67 -12.99 -14.45 30.32
CA GLU A 67 -14.37 -14.53 29.81
C GLU A 67 -14.46 -14.01 28.36
N GLU A 68 -13.75 -12.94 28.03
CA GLU A 68 -13.68 -12.42 26.66
C GLU A 68 -13.06 -13.43 25.71
N ARG A 69 -11.95 -14.06 26.12
CA ARG A 69 -11.27 -15.10 25.34
C ARG A 69 -12.15 -16.33 25.12
N ALA A 70 -12.91 -16.74 26.15
CA ALA A 70 -13.84 -17.86 26.06
C ALA A 70 -14.99 -17.61 25.06
N ARG A 71 -15.45 -16.36 24.94
CA ARG A 71 -16.43 -15.96 23.91
C ARG A 71 -15.84 -15.86 22.50
N GLY A 72 -14.51 -15.80 22.38
CA GLY A 72 -13.81 -15.67 21.12
C GLY A 72 -13.78 -14.23 20.59
N VAL A 73 -13.19 -14.08 19.41
CA VAL A 73 -13.00 -12.78 18.76
C VAL A 73 -13.56 -12.78 17.35
N VAL A 74 -13.96 -11.60 16.89
CA VAL A 74 -14.45 -11.40 15.53
C VAL A 74 -13.78 -10.20 14.87
N ALA A 75 -13.47 -10.30 13.58
CA ALA A 75 -12.95 -9.21 12.78
C ALA A 75 -13.57 -9.19 11.38
N ALA A 76 -13.63 -8.02 10.75
CA ALA A 76 -13.97 -7.85 9.34
C ALA A 76 -12.77 -7.28 8.58
N SER A 77 -12.24 -8.04 7.62
CA SER A 77 -11.17 -7.57 6.74
C SER A 77 -10.92 -8.58 5.61
N ALA A 78 -10.77 -8.11 4.37
CA ALA A 78 -10.27 -8.94 3.28
C ALA A 78 -8.73 -9.10 3.29
N GLY A 79 -8.03 -8.58 4.30
CA GLY A 79 -6.65 -8.12 4.19
C GLY A 79 -5.72 -8.49 5.34
N ASN A 80 -4.71 -7.64 5.53
CA ASN A 80 -3.66 -7.78 6.54
C ASN A 80 -4.20 -7.91 7.98
N HIS A 81 -5.30 -7.23 8.29
CA HIS A 81 -5.90 -7.28 9.63
C HIS A 81 -6.47 -8.67 9.93
N ALA A 82 -7.18 -9.28 8.97
CA ALA A 82 -7.70 -10.64 9.11
C ALA A 82 -6.59 -11.64 9.42
N GLN A 83 -5.50 -11.61 8.66
CA GLN A 83 -4.35 -12.49 8.91
C GLN A 83 -3.68 -12.21 10.26
N GLY A 84 -3.52 -10.94 10.63
CA GLY A 84 -2.97 -10.54 11.93
C GLY A 84 -3.80 -11.04 13.11
N VAL A 85 -5.13 -10.92 13.04
CA VAL A 85 -6.06 -11.42 14.06
C VAL A 85 -6.06 -12.95 14.09
N ALA A 86 -6.12 -13.61 12.93
CA ALA A 86 -6.12 -15.07 12.84
C ALA A 86 -4.86 -15.67 13.47
N LEU A 87 -3.69 -15.15 13.11
CA LEU A 87 -2.43 -15.63 13.69
C LEU A 87 -2.34 -15.31 15.18
N ALA A 88 -2.72 -14.10 15.62
CA ALA A 88 -2.69 -13.73 17.03
C ALA A 88 -3.60 -14.63 17.87
N ALA A 89 -4.82 -14.90 17.39
CA ALA A 89 -5.79 -15.74 18.07
C ALA A 89 -5.29 -17.19 18.18
N SER A 90 -4.74 -17.74 17.09
CA SER A 90 -4.13 -19.07 17.09
C SER A 90 -3.02 -19.22 18.13
N LEU A 91 -2.10 -18.25 18.21
CA LEU A 91 -1.01 -18.26 19.20
C LEU A 91 -1.48 -18.16 20.65
N LEU A 92 -2.65 -17.55 20.86
CA LEU A 92 -3.24 -17.33 22.19
C LEU A 92 -4.32 -18.37 22.53
N GLY A 93 -4.59 -19.34 21.65
CA GLY A 93 -5.64 -20.34 21.84
C GLY A 93 -7.06 -19.78 21.85
N ILE A 94 -7.29 -18.65 21.18
CA ILE A 94 -8.60 -17.96 21.13
C ILE A 94 -9.31 -18.35 19.83
N LYS A 95 -10.61 -18.66 19.89
CA LYS A 95 -11.43 -18.85 18.69
C LYS A 95 -11.55 -17.51 17.93
N ALA A 96 -11.17 -17.50 16.65
CA ALA A 96 -11.33 -16.33 15.80
C ALA A 96 -12.31 -16.59 14.65
N THR A 97 -13.29 -15.71 14.53
CA THR A 97 -14.20 -15.61 13.37
C THR A 97 -13.79 -14.41 12.53
N VAL A 98 -13.63 -14.59 11.22
CA VAL A 98 -13.27 -13.50 10.30
C VAL A 98 -14.29 -13.40 9.18
N PHE A 99 -14.90 -12.23 9.05
CA PHE A 99 -15.75 -11.90 7.92
C PHE A 99 -14.91 -11.28 6.80
N MET A 100 -15.04 -11.84 5.60
CA MET A 100 -14.40 -11.34 4.38
C MET A 100 -15.45 -11.13 3.28
N PRO A 101 -15.28 -10.16 2.36
CA PRO A 101 -16.15 -10.03 1.20
C PRO A 101 -16.15 -11.29 0.33
N GLU A 102 -17.23 -11.56 -0.38
CA GLU A 102 -17.36 -12.75 -1.24
C GLU A 102 -16.27 -12.84 -2.33
N ARG A 103 -15.79 -11.68 -2.79
CA ARG A 103 -14.75 -11.54 -3.81
C ARG A 103 -13.35 -11.31 -3.22
N ALA A 104 -13.14 -11.69 -1.95
CA ALA A 104 -11.83 -11.55 -1.33
C ALA A 104 -10.75 -12.33 -2.11
N PRO A 105 -9.53 -11.77 -2.27
CA PRO A 105 -8.43 -12.46 -2.96
C PRO A 105 -8.16 -13.84 -2.37
N LEU A 106 -8.09 -14.87 -3.23
CA LEU A 106 -7.89 -16.26 -2.82
C LEU A 106 -6.65 -16.46 -1.92
N PRO A 107 -5.48 -15.83 -2.18
CA PRO A 107 -4.32 -15.96 -1.30
C PRO A 107 -4.60 -15.45 0.12
N LYS A 108 -5.34 -14.34 0.26
CA LYS A 108 -5.68 -13.73 1.56
C LYS A 108 -6.68 -14.60 2.33
N LEU A 109 -7.66 -15.18 1.64
CA LEU A 109 -8.61 -16.15 2.20
C LEU A 109 -7.90 -17.42 2.69
N ALA A 110 -7.05 -18.01 1.84
CA ALA A 110 -6.30 -19.22 2.15
C ALA A 110 -5.36 -19.03 3.35
N ALA A 111 -4.62 -17.91 3.39
CA ALA A 111 -3.74 -17.59 4.50
C ALA A 111 -4.51 -17.43 5.82
N THR A 112 -5.64 -16.71 5.81
CA THR A 112 -6.47 -16.49 7.01
C THR A 112 -6.99 -17.82 7.58
N ARG A 113 -7.47 -18.72 6.72
CA ARG A 113 -7.88 -20.09 7.13
C ARG A 113 -6.71 -20.93 7.62
N ALA A 114 -5.55 -20.85 6.96
CA ALA A 114 -4.35 -21.60 7.35
C ALA A 114 -3.83 -21.18 8.74
N TYR A 115 -4.08 -19.94 9.16
CA TYR A 115 -3.81 -19.48 10.53
C TYR A 115 -4.87 -19.93 11.55
N GLY A 116 -5.91 -20.66 11.14
CA GLY A 116 -6.88 -21.28 12.05
C GLY A 116 -8.14 -20.46 12.34
N ALA A 117 -8.39 -19.37 11.60
CA ALA A 117 -9.62 -18.61 11.74
C ALA A 117 -10.79 -19.27 10.98
N GLU A 118 -11.99 -19.19 11.57
CA GLU A 118 -13.25 -19.52 10.93
C GLU A 118 -13.66 -18.37 10.01
N VAL A 119 -13.59 -18.58 8.69
CA VAL A 119 -13.85 -17.52 7.71
C VAL A 119 -15.25 -17.62 7.12
N HIS A 120 -16.02 -16.54 7.29
CA HIS A 120 -17.34 -16.33 6.70
C HIS A 120 -17.24 -15.34 5.54
N LEU A 121 -17.71 -15.75 4.36
CA LEU A 121 -17.80 -14.88 3.20
C LEU A 121 -19.15 -14.17 3.22
N HIS A 122 -19.15 -12.84 3.34
CA HIS A 122 -20.37 -12.05 3.38
C HIS A 122 -20.14 -10.65 2.81
N GLY A 123 -21.10 -10.21 1.99
CA GLY A 123 -21.13 -8.88 1.41
C GLY A 123 -20.31 -8.74 0.14
N ALA A 124 -20.79 -7.88 -0.75
CA ALA A 124 -20.10 -7.47 -1.97
C ALA A 124 -19.03 -6.40 -1.69
N VAL A 125 -19.23 -5.63 -0.62
CA VAL A 125 -18.33 -4.54 -0.19
C VAL A 125 -17.95 -4.68 1.28
N LEU A 126 -16.83 -4.07 1.67
CA LEU A 126 -16.29 -4.18 3.04
C LEU A 126 -17.26 -3.64 4.10
N GLU A 127 -18.09 -2.66 3.77
CA GLU A 127 -19.07 -2.07 4.68
C GLU A 127 -20.15 -3.07 5.11
N GLU A 128 -20.63 -3.90 4.18
CA GLU A 128 -21.57 -5.01 4.47
C GLU A 128 -20.90 -6.08 5.32
N THR A 129 -19.67 -6.46 4.97
CA THR A 129 -18.86 -7.40 5.76
C THR A 129 -18.62 -6.91 7.20
N LEU A 130 -18.41 -5.61 7.37
CA LEU A 130 -18.21 -4.99 8.68
C LEU A 130 -19.50 -5.00 9.51
N ALA A 131 -20.64 -4.65 8.91
CA ALA A 131 -21.93 -4.68 9.58
C ALA A 131 -22.26 -6.09 10.09
N GLU A 132 -22.01 -7.12 9.28
CA GLU A 132 -22.23 -8.52 9.68
C GLU A 132 -21.30 -8.93 10.83
N ALA A 133 -20.02 -8.55 10.81
CA ALA A 133 -19.10 -8.83 11.91
C ALA A 133 -19.51 -8.17 13.23
N VAL A 134 -20.09 -6.96 13.16
CA VAL A 134 -20.63 -6.27 14.34
C VAL A 134 -21.88 -7.00 14.86
N ALA A 135 -22.81 -7.37 13.99
CA ALA A 135 -24.00 -8.14 14.36
C ALA A 135 -23.63 -9.51 14.97
N PHE A 136 -22.60 -10.18 14.44
CA PHE A 136 -22.06 -11.41 15.01
C PHE A 136 -21.48 -11.17 16.42
N ALA A 137 -20.72 -10.08 16.62
CA ALA A 137 -20.20 -9.71 17.93
C ALA A 137 -21.33 -9.51 18.95
N GLU A 138 -22.38 -8.78 18.57
CA GLU A 138 -23.53 -8.48 19.43
C GLU A 138 -24.33 -9.74 19.81
N SER A 139 -24.54 -10.65 18.85
CA SER A 139 -25.33 -11.87 19.07
C SER A 139 -24.60 -12.97 19.84
N THR A 140 -23.27 -13.07 19.68
CA THR A 140 -22.47 -14.15 20.30
C THR A 140 -21.69 -13.70 21.53
N GLY A 141 -21.53 -12.39 21.73
CA GLY A 141 -20.66 -11.81 22.74
C GLY A 141 -19.16 -11.92 22.42
N ALA A 142 -18.80 -12.34 21.21
CA ALA A 142 -17.42 -12.32 20.73
C ALA A 142 -16.89 -10.88 20.68
N VAL A 143 -15.61 -10.69 21.01
CA VAL A 143 -15.03 -9.34 21.02
C VAL A 143 -14.67 -8.91 19.61
N PHE A 144 -15.25 -7.80 19.15
CA PHE A 144 -14.87 -7.20 17.88
C PHE A 144 -13.48 -6.57 17.96
N ILE A 145 -12.58 -6.98 17.06
CA ILE A 145 -11.21 -6.50 17.01
C ILE A 145 -11.08 -5.45 15.91
N HIS A 146 -11.12 -4.18 16.29
CA HIS A 146 -11.00 -3.08 15.34
C HIS A 146 -9.64 -3.08 14.62
N PRO A 147 -9.59 -2.83 13.29
CA PRO A 147 -8.34 -2.82 12.53
C PRO A 147 -7.33 -1.72 12.86
N PHE A 148 -7.72 -0.67 13.61
CA PHE A 148 -6.86 0.49 13.87
C PHE A 148 -7.33 1.35 15.05
N ASP A 149 -8.63 1.56 15.23
CA ASP A 149 -9.17 2.54 16.17
C ASP A 149 -9.29 2.02 17.61
N HIS A 150 -8.18 1.57 18.17
CA HIS A 150 -8.14 1.06 19.53
C HIS A 150 -6.77 1.32 20.16
N ALA A 151 -6.76 1.73 21.43
CA ALA A 151 -5.53 2.07 22.16
C ALA A 151 -4.50 0.92 22.18
N ASP A 152 -4.93 -0.32 22.47
CA ASP A 152 -4.03 -1.49 22.42
C ASP A 152 -3.46 -1.78 21.03
N VAL A 153 -4.26 -1.55 19.99
CA VAL A 153 -3.80 -1.74 18.61
C VAL A 153 -2.71 -0.71 18.30
N ILE A 154 -2.98 0.56 18.58
CA ILE A 154 -2.01 1.66 18.44
C ILE A 154 -0.73 1.38 19.24
N ALA A 155 -0.86 0.91 20.49
CA ALA A 155 0.27 0.57 21.34
C ALA A 155 1.16 -0.51 20.71
N GLY A 156 0.56 -1.59 20.20
CA GLY A 156 1.29 -2.63 19.49
C GLY A 156 1.96 -2.10 18.22
N GLN A 157 1.26 -1.29 17.41
CA GLN A 157 1.86 -0.74 16.20
C GLN A 157 3.00 0.24 16.50
N GLY A 158 2.92 0.97 17.62
CA GLY A 158 3.96 1.91 18.05
C GLY A 158 5.31 1.27 18.35
N THR A 159 5.35 -0.05 18.54
CA THR A 159 6.64 -0.77 18.67
C THR A 159 7.51 -0.63 17.43
N VAL A 160 6.94 -0.37 16.26
CA VAL A 160 7.68 0.00 15.05
C VAL A 160 8.50 1.28 15.28
N GLY A 161 7.92 2.29 15.93
CA GLY A 161 8.62 3.55 16.24
C GLY A 161 9.78 3.36 17.23
N LEU A 162 9.64 2.46 18.21
CA LEU A 162 10.75 2.09 19.09
C LEU A 162 11.90 1.42 18.32
N GLU A 163 11.58 0.49 17.42
CA GLU A 163 12.58 -0.16 16.58
C GLU A 163 13.28 0.83 15.64
N ILE A 164 12.56 1.82 15.10
CA ILE A 164 13.15 2.89 14.27
C ILE A 164 14.18 3.69 15.09
N LEU A 165 13.83 4.13 16.30
CA LEU A 165 14.76 4.88 17.17
C LEU A 165 15.99 4.06 17.58
N GLU A 166 15.87 2.74 17.70
CA GLU A 166 17.00 1.86 17.98
C GLU A 166 17.90 1.65 16.75
N GLN A 167 17.31 1.54 15.55
CA GLN A 167 18.04 1.19 14.32
C GLN A 167 18.61 2.42 13.59
N VAL A 168 17.97 3.58 13.73
CA VAL A 168 18.42 4.88 13.18
C VAL A 168 18.27 5.94 14.27
N PRO A 169 19.18 5.97 15.26
CA PRO A 169 19.03 6.85 16.42
C PRO A 169 18.96 8.32 16.07
N ASP A 170 19.58 8.76 14.98
CA ASP A 170 19.65 10.14 14.49
C ASP A 170 18.59 10.48 13.43
N VAL A 171 17.55 9.65 13.27
CA VAL A 171 16.47 9.88 12.29
C VAL A 171 15.90 11.30 12.38
N GLY A 172 15.77 11.97 11.23
CA GLY A 172 15.22 13.32 11.08
C GLY A 172 13.76 13.31 10.63
N THR A 173 13.40 12.41 9.70
CA THR A 173 12.04 12.30 9.15
C THR A 173 11.58 10.84 9.06
N VAL A 174 10.32 10.55 9.41
CA VAL A 174 9.70 9.23 9.29
C VAL A 174 8.40 9.32 8.49
N LEU A 175 8.33 8.58 7.38
CA LEU A 175 7.16 8.48 6.52
C LEU A 175 6.43 7.17 6.77
N VAL A 176 5.12 7.25 6.98
CA VAL A 176 4.27 6.11 7.33
C VAL A 176 3.01 6.09 6.47
N SER A 177 2.73 4.97 5.81
CA SER A 177 1.47 4.78 5.10
C SER A 177 0.27 4.89 6.06
N THR A 178 -0.74 5.68 5.69
CA THR A 178 -1.84 6.06 6.57
C THR A 178 -3.18 5.70 5.95
N GLY A 179 -3.78 4.61 6.44
CA GLY A 179 -5.20 4.29 6.23
C GLY A 179 -6.03 4.91 7.34
N GLY A 180 -6.48 4.09 8.29
CA GLY A 180 -7.22 4.56 9.46
C GLY A 180 -6.36 5.26 10.51
N GLY A 181 -5.03 5.25 10.42
CA GLY A 181 -4.12 6.01 11.30
C GLY A 181 -3.52 5.23 12.48
N GLY A 182 -3.87 3.96 12.68
CA GLY A 182 -3.36 3.17 13.81
C GLY A 182 -1.84 2.98 13.82
N LEU A 183 -1.22 2.79 12.63
CA LEU A 183 0.23 2.66 12.51
C LEU A 183 0.94 3.99 12.75
N VAL A 184 0.60 5.04 11.98
CA VAL A 184 1.23 6.36 12.10
C VAL A 184 1.03 6.96 13.48
N GLY A 185 -0.15 6.82 14.10
CA GLY A 185 -0.40 7.30 15.45
C GLY A 185 0.43 6.59 16.51
N GLY A 186 0.62 5.27 16.37
CA GLY A 186 1.48 4.50 17.26
C GLY A 186 2.96 4.86 17.10
N VAL A 187 3.43 4.96 15.86
CA VAL A 187 4.82 5.35 15.54
C VAL A 187 5.10 6.76 16.05
N ALA A 188 4.20 7.71 15.80
CA ALA A 188 4.32 9.08 16.29
C ALA A 188 4.36 9.15 17.82
N SER A 189 3.51 8.38 18.51
CA SER A 189 3.50 8.31 19.98
C SER A 189 4.83 7.79 20.56
N ALA A 190 5.44 6.80 19.91
CA ALA A 190 6.75 6.28 20.33
C ALA A 190 7.88 7.29 20.08
N ILE A 191 7.89 7.90 18.89
CA ILE A 191 8.97 8.79 18.45
C ILE A 191 8.92 10.12 19.17
N LYS A 192 7.78 10.82 19.14
CA LYS A 192 7.64 12.17 19.70
C LYS A 192 7.86 12.21 21.22
N ALA A 193 7.63 11.10 21.92
CA ALA A 193 7.92 11.00 23.36
C ALA A 193 9.42 11.05 23.68
N SER A 194 10.30 10.63 22.77
CA SER A 194 11.76 10.61 22.98
C SER A 194 12.48 11.68 22.16
N LYS A 195 11.97 11.99 20.97
CA LYS A 195 12.54 12.94 20.02
C LYS A 195 11.41 13.77 19.37
N PRO A 196 10.95 14.85 20.04
CA PRO A 196 9.82 15.66 19.57
C PRO A 196 10.09 16.36 18.23
N ASP A 197 11.37 16.63 17.92
CA ASP A 197 11.78 17.35 16.72
C ASP A 197 11.81 16.49 15.44
N VAL A 198 11.68 15.16 15.55
CA VAL A 198 11.63 14.27 14.38
C VAL A 198 10.33 14.54 13.63
N ARG A 199 10.41 14.83 12.32
CA ARG A 199 9.23 15.04 11.48
C ARG A 199 8.54 13.71 11.17
N LEU A 200 7.25 13.61 11.50
CA LEU A 200 6.38 12.48 11.22
C LEU A 200 5.41 12.85 10.10
N VAL A 201 5.47 12.11 9.01
CA VAL A 201 4.64 12.35 7.82
C VAL A 201 3.77 11.13 7.55
N GLY A 202 2.45 11.32 7.60
CA GLY A 202 1.49 10.35 7.09
C GLY A 202 1.42 10.39 5.56
N VAL A 203 1.26 9.24 4.92
CA VAL A 203 1.13 9.16 3.45
C VAL A 203 -0.14 8.43 3.06
N GLN A 204 -1.02 9.08 2.31
CA GLN A 204 -2.27 8.48 1.81
C GLN A 204 -2.28 8.37 0.29
N ALA A 205 -3.04 7.43 -0.26
CA ALA A 205 -3.41 7.48 -1.67
C ALA A 205 -4.37 8.65 -1.89
N GLU A 206 -4.13 9.49 -2.90
CA GLU A 206 -4.92 10.70 -3.18
C GLU A 206 -6.43 10.40 -3.25
N ALA A 207 -6.81 9.36 -3.98
CA ALA A 207 -8.19 8.93 -4.16
C ALA A 207 -8.83 8.23 -2.93
N ALA A 208 -8.10 8.15 -1.81
CA ALA A 208 -8.58 7.64 -0.53
C ALA A 208 -8.03 8.46 0.67
N ALA A 209 -7.71 9.74 0.47
CA ALA A 209 -7.07 10.59 1.46
C ALA A 209 -8.08 11.25 2.42
N ALA A 210 -8.50 10.54 3.47
CA ALA A 210 -9.49 11.03 4.42
C ALA A 210 -8.92 11.97 5.49
N TYR A 211 -7.62 11.94 5.76
CA TYR A 211 -6.99 12.78 6.81
C TYR A 211 -6.87 14.25 6.42
N PRO A 212 -6.39 14.65 5.23
CA PRO A 212 -6.31 16.06 4.86
C PRO A 212 -7.62 16.86 5.07
N PRO A 213 -8.80 16.43 4.56
CA PRO A 213 -10.05 17.13 4.84
C PRO A 213 -10.47 17.05 6.31
N SER A 214 -10.17 15.96 7.02
CA SER A 214 -10.49 15.82 8.46
C SER A 214 -9.67 16.77 9.33
N LEU A 215 -8.37 16.92 9.04
CA LEU A 215 -7.47 17.82 9.76
C LEU A 215 -7.87 19.28 9.51
N ALA A 216 -8.23 19.63 8.27
CA ALA A 216 -8.73 20.96 7.95
C ALA A 216 -10.07 21.29 8.66
N ALA A 217 -10.95 20.29 8.83
CA ALA A 217 -12.22 20.45 9.55
C ALA A 217 -12.05 20.40 11.08
N GLY A 218 -10.95 19.86 11.60
CA GLY A 218 -10.74 19.63 13.04
C GLY A 218 -11.50 18.41 13.58
N GLU A 219 -12.16 17.63 12.72
CA GLU A 219 -12.91 16.43 13.08
C GLU A 219 -12.90 15.38 11.95
N PRO A 220 -13.16 14.09 12.23
CA PRO A 220 -13.22 13.07 11.18
C PRO A 220 -14.29 13.34 10.12
N VAL A 221 -13.86 13.50 8.86
CA VAL A 221 -14.71 13.70 7.70
C VAL A 221 -14.74 12.41 6.87
N ARG A 222 -15.95 11.97 6.47
CA ARG A 222 -16.14 10.81 5.60
C ARG A 222 -15.98 11.19 4.13
N LEU A 223 -15.15 10.43 3.41
CA LEU A 223 -15.02 10.52 1.96
C LEU A 223 -16.26 9.97 1.23
N ARG A 224 -16.54 10.55 0.05
CA ARG A 224 -17.67 10.13 -0.80
C ARG A 224 -17.36 8.92 -1.69
N SER A 225 -16.09 8.74 -2.04
CA SER A 225 -15.61 7.67 -2.90
C SER A 225 -14.24 7.21 -2.43
N LEU A 226 -13.95 5.93 -2.65
CA LEU A 226 -12.70 5.28 -2.34
C LEU A 226 -12.31 4.42 -3.55
N GLN A 227 -11.38 4.90 -4.36
CA GLN A 227 -10.91 4.17 -5.54
C GLN A 227 -9.39 4.23 -5.63
N THR A 228 -8.73 3.21 -5.09
CA THR A 228 -7.27 3.10 -5.11
C THR A 228 -6.85 1.64 -5.15
N MET A 229 -5.70 1.35 -5.78
CA MET A 229 -5.06 0.03 -5.69
C MET A 229 -4.50 -0.27 -4.29
N ALA A 230 -4.32 0.74 -3.44
CA ALA A 230 -3.78 0.61 -2.10
C ALA A 230 -4.86 0.25 -1.08
N ASP A 231 -5.40 -0.97 -1.18
CA ASP A 231 -6.50 -1.48 -0.37
C ASP A 231 -6.23 -1.37 1.16
N GLY A 232 -4.98 -1.57 1.57
CA GLY A 232 -4.57 -1.46 2.98
C GLY A 232 -4.71 -0.06 3.60
N ILE A 233 -4.82 1.00 2.78
CA ILE A 233 -5.02 2.39 3.23
C ILE A 233 -6.31 3.03 2.69
N ALA A 234 -7.16 2.25 2.03
CA ALA A 234 -8.47 2.69 1.52
C ALA A 234 -9.51 2.83 2.66
N VAL A 235 -9.35 3.83 3.52
CA VAL A 235 -10.22 4.07 4.68
C VAL A 235 -10.98 5.38 4.52
N GLY A 236 -12.30 5.30 4.45
CA GLY A 236 -13.18 6.44 4.16
C GLY A 236 -13.36 7.46 5.28
N THR A 237 -13.10 7.07 6.53
CA THR A 237 -13.22 7.97 7.68
C THR A 237 -12.16 7.62 8.73
N PRO A 238 -11.36 8.58 9.23
CA PRO A 238 -10.52 8.36 10.40
C PRO A 238 -11.35 7.92 11.60
N GLY A 239 -10.80 7.05 12.44
CA GLY A 239 -11.46 6.72 13.71
C GLY A 239 -11.21 7.82 14.75
N PRO A 240 -12.10 8.04 15.73
CA PRO A 240 -11.91 9.06 16.76
C PRO A 240 -10.62 8.89 17.56
N VAL A 241 -10.20 7.65 17.84
CA VAL A 241 -8.97 7.41 18.61
C VAL A 241 -7.75 7.80 17.80
N THR A 242 -7.69 7.30 16.57
CA THR A 242 -6.58 7.53 15.64
C THR A 242 -6.50 8.98 15.18
N PHE A 243 -7.63 9.65 14.94
CA PHE A 243 -7.68 11.07 14.62
C PHE A 243 -7.01 11.92 15.71
N ALA A 244 -7.32 11.67 16.98
CA ALA A 244 -6.70 12.40 18.08
C ALA A 244 -5.17 12.24 18.12
N HIS A 245 -4.64 11.07 17.74
CA HIS A 245 -3.19 10.86 17.66
C HIS A 245 -2.59 11.60 16.47
N VAL A 246 -3.19 11.48 15.30
CA VAL A 246 -2.68 12.13 14.09
C VAL A 246 -2.71 13.64 14.23
N SER A 247 -3.84 14.23 14.66
CA SER A 247 -3.97 15.68 14.82
C SER A 247 -3.04 16.28 15.89
N SER A 248 -2.59 15.48 16.86
CA SER A 248 -1.73 15.96 17.95
C SER A 248 -0.24 15.70 17.73
N LEU A 249 0.14 14.67 16.97
CA LEU A 249 1.52 14.16 16.95
C LEU A 249 2.14 14.05 15.56
N VAL A 250 1.34 14.08 14.49
CA VAL A 250 1.83 13.94 13.11
C VAL A 250 1.97 15.34 12.53
N ASP A 251 3.15 15.65 12.01
CA ASP A 251 3.48 17.00 11.55
C ASP A 251 2.84 17.32 10.20
N ASP A 252 2.64 16.30 9.35
CA ASP A 252 2.07 16.48 8.02
C ASP A 252 1.40 15.20 7.48
N VAL A 253 0.45 15.34 6.55
CA VAL A 253 -0.12 14.23 5.80
C VAL A 253 -0.13 14.56 4.32
N VAL A 254 0.76 13.89 3.58
CA VAL A 254 0.89 14.05 2.13
C VAL A 254 0.10 12.97 1.39
N THR A 255 -0.24 13.24 0.14
CA THR A 255 -0.95 12.31 -0.75
C THR A 255 -0.07 11.92 -1.93
N VAL A 256 -0.21 10.68 -2.39
CA VAL A 256 0.50 10.15 -3.56
C VAL A 256 -0.47 9.64 -4.61
N SER A 257 -0.06 9.73 -5.87
CA SER A 257 -0.87 9.29 -7.00
C SER A 257 -0.85 7.76 -7.19
N GLU A 258 -1.82 7.23 -7.94
CA GLU A 258 -1.84 5.80 -8.33
C GLU A 258 -0.61 5.42 -9.19
N GLU A 259 -0.11 6.37 -9.99
CA GLU A 259 1.12 6.23 -10.76
C GLU A 259 2.33 6.13 -9.84
N GLY A 260 2.42 7.02 -8.84
CA GLY A 260 3.47 7.02 -7.82
C GLY A 260 3.51 5.73 -7.01
N LEU A 261 2.34 5.22 -6.60
CA LEU A 261 2.21 3.93 -5.93
C LEU A 261 2.77 2.79 -6.80
N SER A 262 2.40 2.76 -8.09
CA SER A 262 2.89 1.74 -9.02
C SER A 262 4.40 1.81 -9.24
N ARG A 263 4.93 3.03 -9.39
CA ARG A 263 6.38 3.27 -9.51
C ARG A 263 7.13 2.87 -8.24
N ALA A 264 6.56 3.10 -7.07
CA ALA A 264 7.14 2.74 -5.79
C ALA A 264 7.20 1.22 -5.58
N VAL A 265 6.14 0.49 -5.92
CA VAL A 265 6.13 -0.98 -5.91
C VAL A 265 7.23 -1.52 -6.84
N LEU A 266 7.32 -1.01 -8.07
CA LEU A 266 8.36 -1.41 -9.02
C LEU A 266 9.77 -1.07 -8.51
N ASN A 267 9.97 0.12 -7.93
CA ASN A 267 11.24 0.55 -7.38
C ASN A 267 11.70 -0.36 -6.21
N CYS A 268 10.79 -0.77 -5.33
CA CYS A 268 11.07 -1.74 -4.26
C CYS A 268 11.47 -3.12 -4.83
N LEU A 269 10.72 -3.60 -5.82
CA LEU A 269 10.99 -4.88 -6.48
C LEU A 269 12.34 -4.87 -7.20
N GLU A 270 12.67 -3.82 -7.95
CA GLU A 270 13.87 -3.76 -8.77
C GLU A 270 15.13 -3.44 -7.98
N ARG A 271 15.07 -2.47 -7.06
CA ARG A 271 16.27 -1.96 -6.39
C ARG A 271 16.60 -2.70 -5.10
N ARG A 272 15.60 -3.26 -4.41
CA ARG A 272 15.77 -3.95 -3.13
C ARG A 272 15.32 -5.40 -3.13
N LYS A 273 14.72 -5.88 -4.23
CA LYS A 273 14.23 -7.27 -4.36
C LYS A 273 13.17 -7.61 -3.30
N LEU A 274 12.42 -6.59 -2.87
CA LEU A 274 11.34 -6.72 -1.91
C LEU A 274 10.00 -6.71 -2.62
N VAL A 275 9.17 -7.72 -2.35
CA VAL A 275 7.76 -7.70 -2.73
C VAL A 275 7.00 -6.91 -1.67
N VAL A 276 6.34 -5.84 -2.11
CA VAL A 276 5.55 -4.93 -1.29
C VAL A 276 4.19 -4.73 -1.95
N GLU A 277 3.14 -4.58 -1.15
CA GLU A 277 1.82 -4.19 -1.66
C GLU A 277 1.75 -2.67 -1.87
N PRO A 278 0.80 -2.12 -2.65
CA PRO A 278 0.75 -0.67 -2.91
C PRO A 278 0.66 0.18 -1.64
N ALA A 279 -0.19 -0.21 -0.68
CA ALA A 279 -0.26 0.44 0.63
C ALA A 279 1.08 0.38 1.39
N GLY A 280 1.82 -0.73 1.26
CA GLY A 280 3.16 -0.90 1.80
C GLY A 280 4.20 0.02 1.15
N ALA A 281 4.03 0.34 -0.12
CA ALA A 281 4.94 1.19 -0.88
C ALA A 281 4.62 2.68 -0.80
N ALA A 282 3.51 3.10 -0.18
CA ALA A 282 3.06 4.50 -0.18
C ALA A 282 4.13 5.48 0.35
N ALA A 283 4.83 5.12 1.43
CA ALA A 283 5.92 5.95 1.96
C ALA A 283 7.09 6.11 0.96
N VAL A 284 7.36 5.10 0.14
CA VAL A 284 8.36 5.18 -0.95
C VAL A 284 7.82 6.01 -2.12
N ALA A 285 6.52 5.94 -2.42
CA ALA A 285 5.91 6.78 -3.44
C ALA A 285 6.08 8.27 -3.11
N ALA A 286 5.88 8.66 -1.85
CA ALA A 286 6.10 10.03 -1.41
C ALA A 286 7.56 10.47 -1.64
N LEU A 287 8.54 9.63 -1.31
CA LEU A 287 9.95 9.92 -1.59
C LEU A 287 10.26 10.08 -3.09
N LEU A 288 9.55 9.37 -3.96
CA LEU A 288 9.75 9.44 -5.41
C LEU A 288 9.07 10.67 -6.03
N GLU A 289 7.91 11.08 -5.52
CA GLU A 289 7.15 12.22 -6.02
C GLU A 289 7.67 13.57 -5.47
N HIS A 290 8.27 13.56 -4.27
CA HIS A 290 8.70 14.75 -3.55
C HIS A 290 10.22 14.76 -3.24
N PRO A 291 11.09 14.71 -4.27
CA PRO A 291 12.53 14.67 -4.06
C PRO A 291 13.02 15.94 -3.34
N GLY A 292 13.73 15.76 -2.23
CA GLY A 292 14.36 16.85 -1.47
C GLY A 292 13.43 17.53 -0.46
N GLU A 293 12.18 17.10 -0.34
CA GLU A 293 11.21 17.68 0.61
C GLU A 293 11.38 17.15 2.06
N PHE A 294 12.03 16.00 2.21
CA PHE A 294 12.20 15.32 3.50
C PHE A 294 13.66 15.39 3.97
N GLU A 295 13.90 16.08 5.08
CA GLU A 295 15.22 16.22 5.67
C GLU A 295 15.66 14.92 6.38
N GLY A 296 16.89 14.49 6.08
CA GLY A 296 17.40 13.20 6.51
C GLY A 296 18.16 13.21 7.85
N PRO A 297 18.52 12.01 8.37
CA PRO A 297 18.22 10.69 7.82
C PRO A 297 16.71 10.38 7.77
N VAL A 298 16.24 9.84 6.64
CA VAL A 298 14.82 9.56 6.39
C VAL A 298 14.51 8.08 6.56
N VAL A 299 13.39 7.73 7.20
CA VAL A 299 12.89 6.35 7.28
C VAL A 299 11.50 6.26 6.66
N ALA A 300 11.34 5.43 5.63
CA ALA A 300 10.04 5.07 5.08
C ALA A 300 9.60 3.68 5.56
N VAL A 301 8.38 3.55 6.06
CA VAL A 301 7.85 2.26 6.53
C VAL A 301 7.23 1.48 5.38
N LEU A 302 7.79 0.30 5.07
CA LEU A 302 7.20 -0.66 4.15
C LEU A 302 6.14 -1.49 4.89
N SER A 303 4.91 -0.97 4.98
CA SER A 303 3.92 -1.46 5.94
C SER A 303 3.43 -2.90 5.68
N GLY A 304 3.48 -3.39 4.44
CA GLY A 304 3.11 -4.77 4.13
C GLY A 304 3.45 -5.23 2.71
N GLY A 305 3.35 -6.54 2.51
CA GLY A 305 3.74 -7.23 1.27
C GLY A 305 2.69 -8.21 0.72
N ASN A 306 1.47 -8.19 1.26
CA ASN A 306 0.42 -9.14 0.88
C ASN A 306 -0.34 -8.70 -0.37
N VAL A 307 0.33 -8.76 -1.52
CA VAL A 307 -0.25 -8.44 -2.82
C VAL A 307 -0.77 -9.69 -3.53
N ASP A 308 -1.95 -9.60 -4.15
CA ASP A 308 -2.45 -10.65 -5.04
C ASP A 308 -1.52 -10.74 -6.28
N PRO A 309 -1.05 -11.92 -6.70
CA PRO A 309 -0.17 -12.05 -7.87
C PRO A 309 -0.74 -11.45 -9.17
N LEU A 310 -2.05 -11.50 -9.39
CA LEU A 310 -2.69 -10.89 -10.57
C LEU A 310 -2.68 -9.37 -10.48
N LEU A 311 -2.95 -8.81 -9.29
CA LEU A 311 -2.82 -7.38 -9.05
C LEU A 311 -1.36 -6.94 -9.20
N LEU A 312 -0.41 -7.72 -8.69
CA LEU A 312 1.02 -7.45 -8.83
C LEU A 312 1.44 -7.42 -10.31
N LEU A 313 0.94 -8.35 -11.12
CA LEU A 313 1.19 -8.34 -12.57
C LEU A 313 0.66 -7.05 -13.22
N GLN A 314 -0.56 -6.64 -12.88
CA GLN A 314 -1.15 -5.39 -13.40
C GLN A 314 -0.34 -4.17 -12.96
N ILE A 315 0.08 -4.10 -11.69
CA ILE A 315 0.91 -3.01 -11.16
C ILE A 315 2.27 -2.97 -11.85
N ILE A 316 2.91 -4.13 -12.08
CA ILE A 316 4.19 -4.17 -12.80
C ILE A 316 3.99 -3.63 -14.21
N GLN A 317 2.94 -4.05 -14.93
CA GLN A 317 2.65 -3.55 -16.28
C GLN A 317 2.37 -2.04 -16.30
N HIS A 318 1.59 -1.54 -15.34
CA HIS A 318 1.29 -0.12 -15.20
C HIS A 318 2.56 0.67 -14.85
N GLY A 319 3.35 0.21 -13.88
CA GLY A 319 4.61 0.83 -13.46
C GLY A 319 5.67 0.82 -14.56
N MET A 320 5.74 -0.22 -15.38
CA MET A 320 6.61 -0.28 -16.57
C MET A 320 6.18 0.74 -17.63
N THR A 321 4.87 0.98 -17.79
CA THR A 321 4.35 2.02 -18.69
C THR A 321 4.66 3.42 -18.15
N ALA A 322 4.40 3.67 -16.88
CA ALA A 322 4.73 4.93 -16.20
C ALA A 322 6.24 5.25 -16.22
N ALA A 323 7.09 4.22 -16.10
CA ALA A 323 8.54 4.37 -16.23
C ALA A 323 9.02 4.54 -17.68
N GLY A 324 8.12 4.63 -18.66
CA GLY A 324 8.44 4.73 -20.09
C GLY A 324 9.22 3.52 -20.62
N ARG A 325 8.99 2.33 -20.05
CA ARG A 325 9.58 1.07 -20.53
C ARG A 325 8.60 0.25 -21.38
N TYR A 326 7.31 0.52 -21.23
CA TYR A 326 6.31 0.15 -22.22
C TYR A 326 5.73 1.40 -22.88
N LEU A 327 5.58 1.34 -24.19
CA LEU A 327 4.92 2.35 -25.00
C LEU A 327 3.78 1.69 -25.78
N ASN A 328 2.55 2.17 -25.57
CA ASN A 328 1.40 1.77 -26.38
C ASN A 328 1.17 2.85 -27.45
N LEU A 329 1.16 2.46 -28.72
CA LEU A 329 0.85 3.34 -29.84
C LEU A 329 -0.30 2.76 -30.65
N ARG A 330 -1.17 3.62 -31.16
CA ARG A 330 -2.11 3.27 -32.22
C ARG A 330 -1.71 4.03 -33.47
N LEU A 331 -1.45 3.30 -34.54
CA LEU A 331 -1.03 3.85 -35.83
C LEU A 331 -2.12 3.60 -36.86
N CYS A 332 -2.47 4.62 -37.65
CA CYS A 332 -3.21 4.41 -38.87
C CYS A 332 -2.22 4.24 -40.04
N VAL A 333 -2.34 3.14 -40.79
CA VAL A 333 -1.47 2.83 -41.93
C VAL A 333 -2.28 2.43 -43.16
N PRO A 334 -1.73 2.61 -44.39
CA PRO A 334 -2.41 2.15 -45.61
C PRO A 334 -2.56 0.62 -45.65
N ASP A 335 -3.74 0.10 -45.98
CA ASP A 335 -4.03 -1.33 -46.13
C ASP A 335 -3.53 -1.86 -47.48
N ARG A 336 -2.20 -2.05 -47.57
CA ARG A 336 -1.52 -2.64 -48.74
C ARG A 336 -0.38 -3.56 -48.30
N PRO A 337 0.03 -4.53 -49.15
CA PRO A 337 1.14 -5.41 -48.84
C PRO A 337 2.41 -4.64 -48.45
N GLY A 338 3.03 -5.06 -47.35
CA GLY A 338 4.29 -4.47 -46.85
C GLY A 338 4.14 -3.28 -45.88
N SER A 339 2.95 -2.68 -45.72
CA SER A 339 2.77 -1.52 -44.81
C SER A 339 3.15 -1.85 -43.36
N LEU A 340 2.63 -2.96 -42.83
CA LEU A 340 2.94 -3.40 -41.47
C LEU A 340 4.42 -3.78 -41.31
N ALA A 341 5.00 -4.46 -42.31
CA ALA A 341 6.42 -4.79 -42.32
C ALA A 341 7.30 -3.53 -42.26
N GLY A 342 6.89 -2.45 -42.95
CA GLY A 342 7.56 -1.15 -42.89
C GLY A 342 7.55 -0.54 -41.49
N VAL A 343 6.40 -0.56 -40.81
CA VAL A 343 6.29 -0.11 -39.41
C VAL A 343 7.22 -0.91 -38.50
N LEU A 344 7.17 -2.23 -38.58
CA LEU A 344 7.99 -3.11 -37.73
C LEU A 344 9.49 -2.94 -37.99
N THR A 345 9.88 -2.71 -39.25
CA THR A 345 11.27 -2.41 -39.61
C THR A 345 11.73 -1.11 -38.94
N ARG A 346 10.92 -0.05 -39.01
CA ARG A 346 11.22 1.24 -38.36
C ARG A 346 11.34 1.11 -36.85
N VAL A 347 10.39 0.44 -36.21
CA VAL A 347 10.42 0.17 -34.76
C VAL A 347 11.71 -0.56 -34.38
N SER A 348 12.12 -1.55 -35.17
CA SER A 348 13.37 -2.29 -34.95
C SER A 348 14.61 -1.42 -35.16
N GLU A 349 14.64 -0.53 -36.18
CA GLU A 349 15.74 0.40 -36.43
C GLU A 349 15.93 1.39 -35.27
N LEU A 350 14.85 1.77 -34.60
CA LEU A 350 14.85 2.63 -33.42
C LEU A 350 15.30 1.88 -32.15
N GLY A 351 15.45 0.55 -32.21
CA GLY A 351 15.86 -0.27 -31.07
C GLY A 351 14.77 -0.49 -30.04
N ALA A 352 13.49 -0.40 -30.45
CA ALA A 352 12.34 -0.82 -29.66
C ALA A 352 11.95 -2.26 -30.01
N ASN A 353 11.52 -3.04 -29.01
CA ASN A 353 11.07 -4.42 -29.21
C ASN A 353 9.54 -4.47 -29.22
N VAL A 354 8.94 -5.34 -30.05
CA VAL A 354 7.48 -5.46 -30.16
C VAL A 354 7.00 -6.56 -29.22
N VAL A 355 6.20 -6.20 -28.23
CA VAL A 355 5.62 -7.13 -27.25
C VAL A 355 4.31 -7.70 -27.76
N ASP A 356 3.48 -6.85 -28.35
CA ASP A 356 2.17 -7.23 -28.86
C ASP A 356 1.77 -6.35 -30.05
N ILE A 357 0.96 -6.91 -30.93
CA ILE A 357 0.45 -6.23 -32.11
C ILE A 357 -0.99 -6.65 -32.41
N GLU A 358 -1.88 -5.67 -32.48
CA GLU A 358 -3.24 -5.86 -32.93
C GLU A 358 -3.44 -5.09 -34.25
N HIS A 359 -4.08 -5.76 -35.21
CA HIS A 359 -4.30 -5.23 -36.54
C HIS A 359 -5.78 -5.31 -36.87
N SER A 360 -6.45 -4.15 -36.96
CA SER A 360 -7.91 -4.08 -37.09
C SER A 360 -8.35 -3.19 -38.26
N ARG A 361 -9.25 -3.74 -39.08
CA ARG A 361 -9.94 -3.04 -40.17
C ARG A 361 -11.33 -2.52 -39.75
N ILE A 362 -11.72 -2.72 -38.50
CA ILE A 362 -13.08 -2.50 -37.98
C ILE A 362 -13.05 -1.45 -36.86
N ALA A 363 -12.38 -0.33 -37.09
CA ALA A 363 -12.42 0.83 -36.20
C ALA A 363 -13.23 1.95 -36.87
N GLY A 364 -14.20 2.52 -36.14
CA GLY A 364 -15.19 3.48 -36.68
C GLY A 364 -14.62 4.83 -37.18
N ARG A 365 -13.30 5.01 -37.20
CA ARG A 365 -12.59 6.23 -37.65
C ARG A 365 -11.68 6.01 -38.86
N LEU A 366 -11.61 4.79 -39.42
CA LEU A 366 -10.73 4.47 -40.55
C LEU A 366 -11.35 4.89 -41.89
N ALA A 367 -10.56 5.49 -42.78
CA ALA A 367 -10.97 5.66 -44.17
C ALA A 367 -10.92 4.33 -44.94
N ILE A 368 -11.57 4.28 -46.10
CA ILE A 368 -11.50 3.12 -46.99
C ILE A 368 -10.05 2.94 -47.47
N GLY A 369 -9.46 1.76 -47.22
CA GLY A 369 -8.07 1.46 -47.55
C GLY A 369 -7.08 1.80 -46.45
N GLU A 370 -7.54 2.09 -45.23
CA GLU A 370 -6.73 2.25 -44.04
C GLU A 370 -6.93 1.09 -43.05
N VAL A 371 -5.93 0.90 -42.19
CA VAL A 371 -5.98 -0.09 -41.13
C VAL A 371 -5.32 0.45 -39.86
N GLU A 372 -5.91 0.12 -38.71
CA GLU A 372 -5.37 0.46 -37.39
C GLU A 372 -4.39 -0.65 -36.96
N VAL A 373 -3.19 -0.23 -36.55
CA VAL A 373 -2.19 -1.09 -35.92
C VAL A 373 -1.96 -0.57 -34.51
N ALA A 374 -2.43 -1.31 -33.51
CA ALA A 374 -2.08 -1.07 -32.12
C ALA A 374 -0.80 -1.84 -31.79
N LEU A 375 0.23 -1.12 -31.36
CA LEU A 375 1.53 -1.65 -30.97
C LEU A 375 1.74 -1.49 -29.47
N LYS A 376 2.18 -2.57 -28.83
CA LYS A 376 2.79 -2.51 -27.51
C LYS A 376 4.28 -2.74 -27.64
N LEU A 377 5.07 -1.74 -27.30
CA LEU A 377 6.51 -1.71 -27.49
C LEU A 377 7.26 -1.69 -26.16
N GLU A 378 8.41 -2.35 -26.11
CA GLU A 378 9.44 -2.21 -25.09
C GLU A 378 10.40 -1.10 -25.46
N THR A 379 10.56 -0.14 -24.55
CA THR A 379 11.37 1.06 -24.71
C THR A 379 12.37 1.20 -23.55
N ARG A 380 13.24 2.20 -23.62
CA ARG A 380 14.41 2.36 -22.71
C ARG A 380 14.20 3.49 -21.69
N GLY A 381 12.98 3.98 -21.56
CA GLY A 381 12.62 5.14 -20.76
C GLY A 381 11.89 6.21 -21.58
N PRO A 382 11.41 7.28 -20.92
CA PRO A 382 10.56 8.31 -21.53
C PRO A 382 11.16 8.94 -22.79
N SER A 383 12.44 9.29 -22.78
CA SER A 383 13.10 9.90 -23.95
C SER A 383 13.10 8.98 -25.18
N HIS A 384 13.21 7.66 -24.97
CA HIS A 384 13.14 6.70 -26.07
C HIS A 384 11.69 6.54 -26.57
N CYS A 385 10.69 6.66 -25.69
CA CYS A 385 9.29 6.70 -26.12
C CYS A 385 9.02 7.90 -27.04
N ASP A 386 9.49 9.08 -26.65
CA ASP A 386 9.32 10.31 -27.43
C ASP A 386 10.01 10.22 -28.79
N GLU A 387 11.24 9.68 -28.81
CA GLU A 387 11.99 9.40 -30.04
C GLU A 387 11.20 8.47 -30.98
N VAL A 388 10.72 7.34 -30.46
CA VAL A 388 9.98 6.35 -31.25
C VAL A 388 8.69 6.96 -31.82
N ALA A 389 7.91 7.67 -31.00
CA ALA A 389 6.68 8.31 -31.45
C ALA A 389 6.94 9.38 -32.51
N ALA A 390 7.95 10.24 -32.32
CA ALA A 390 8.28 11.32 -33.24
C ALA A 390 8.82 10.81 -34.58
N GLU A 391 9.62 9.74 -34.59
CA GLU A 391 10.16 9.14 -35.83
C GLU A 391 9.08 8.43 -36.63
N LEU A 392 8.15 7.74 -35.97
CA LEU A 392 6.99 7.13 -36.64
C LEU A 392 6.09 8.19 -37.28
N GLN A 393 5.86 9.31 -36.60
CA GLN A 393 5.14 10.45 -37.19
C GLN A 393 5.90 11.04 -38.39
N ARG A 394 7.22 11.22 -38.29
CA ARG A 394 8.06 11.71 -39.41
C ARG A 394 8.11 10.76 -40.59
N ALA A 395 7.97 9.46 -40.35
CA ALA A 395 7.83 8.44 -41.40
C ALA A 395 6.44 8.45 -42.09
N GLY A 396 5.53 9.33 -41.67
CA GLY A 396 4.21 9.51 -42.28
C GLY A 396 3.11 8.63 -41.68
N TYR A 397 3.36 8.00 -40.52
CA TYR A 397 2.32 7.26 -39.80
C TYR A 397 1.54 8.20 -38.87
N THR A 398 0.21 8.15 -38.94
CA THR A 398 -0.64 8.92 -38.04
C THR A 398 -0.71 8.21 -36.69
N VAL A 399 -0.08 8.78 -35.67
CA VAL A 399 -0.25 8.33 -34.28
C VAL A 399 -1.59 8.84 -33.78
N MET A 400 -2.48 7.92 -33.44
CA MET A 400 -3.78 8.24 -32.87
C MET A 400 -3.66 8.45 -31.36
N PRO A 401 -4.50 9.33 -30.78
CA PRO A 401 -4.54 9.59 -29.35
C PRO A 401 -4.98 8.38 -28.52
#